data_AF-A0A977PY65-F1
#
_entry.id   AF-A0A977PY65-F1
#
_cell.length_a   1.000
_cell.length_b   1.000
_cell.length_c   1.000
_cell.angle_alpha   90.00
_cell.angle_beta   90.00
_cell.angle_gamma   90.00
#
_symmetry.space_group_name_H-M   'P 1'
#
loop_
_entity.id
_entity.type
_entity.pdbx_description
1 polymer ?
#
loop_
_entity_poly.entity_id
_entity_poly.type
_entity_poly.pdbx_seq_one_letter_code
_entity_poly.pdbx_strand_id
1 'polypeptide(L)'
;MHYHHIVTSFSPLLDLLLEPEQSDERIDRLKQAVRAGEPYIEVSPITINSAIRYIELEYPSLNEQKRLTCELLDWVRVNSEHGIEYQNILEEANNLRPYPDSLAFEDIVNLVFAKEIGGGSVYLTGESVVMQQFIADKNLGLEYQDLQILDLESLPEWLDNNSLFSHPRDFIIVRTPAGDEIKLRIDPHTERYPTPVDFAYGIHTNIGHRCQGAFVNGKEVPLNTQLQNNQVVQIIEGFNKCLDRAWLEFVTTKKAKEEIRKWFKEKDIEKGIKILKQEFADLYSLNGEIYLEAARQLHYKNTRTLLKSLGAGQISIDKIKRQIELELKRKGFTIANNNVLDTLPAISGIDPNQEIILASCCLPLPQDGEIIGVVSERNLKPLRVHRQDCLNLKNIKPEHQKILQWNCQFCTIKIQVTMKNRSGILMSIYDKLTELFGRNFNVLKVDAAGRNPATLEFDVLCSEGCDL
;
A
#
# COMPACT_ATOMS: atom_id res chain seq x y z
N MET A 1 -5.15 22.25 19.05
CA MET A 1 -4.74 23.50 18.38
C MET A 1 -6.00 24.31 18.29
N HIS A 2 -6.04 25.49 18.93
CA HIS A 2 -7.19 26.37 18.78
C HIS A 2 -7.18 26.88 17.34
N TYR A 3 -8.26 26.63 16.59
CA TYR A 3 -8.45 27.25 15.29
C TYR A 3 -8.83 28.71 15.55
N HIS A 4 -8.21 29.64 14.83
CA HIS A 4 -8.53 31.05 14.95
C HIS A 4 -9.56 31.43 13.87
N HIS A 5 -10.76 31.78 14.29
CA HIS A 5 -11.82 32.31 13.41
C HIS A 5 -11.65 33.83 13.33
N ILE A 6 -11.30 34.37 12.17
CA ILE A 6 -11.29 35.80 11.91
C ILE A 6 -12.71 36.22 11.55
N VAL A 7 -13.39 36.90 12.46
CA VAL A 7 -14.70 37.49 12.25
C VAL A 7 -14.52 38.97 11.93
N THR A 8 -15.12 39.43 10.85
CA THR A 8 -14.92 40.81 10.39
C THR A 8 -16.16 41.36 9.71
N SER A 9 -16.33 42.68 9.76
CA SER A 9 -17.27 43.36 8.87
C SER A 9 -16.72 43.39 7.43
N PHE A 10 -17.58 43.66 6.45
CA PHE A 10 -17.21 43.55 5.03
C PHE A 10 -16.19 44.63 4.64
N SER A 11 -16.31 45.85 5.16
CA SER A 11 -15.41 46.96 4.80
C SER A 11 -13.96 46.67 5.19
N PRO A 12 -13.61 46.32 6.44
CA PRO A 12 -12.22 46.03 6.80
C PRO A 12 -11.65 44.82 6.06
N LEU A 13 -12.49 43.80 5.76
CA LEU A 13 -12.08 42.67 4.93
C LEU A 13 -11.80 43.08 3.49
N LEU A 14 -12.64 43.96 2.94
CA LEU A 14 -12.50 44.46 1.58
C LEU A 14 -11.28 45.36 1.47
N ASP A 15 -11.06 46.26 2.42
CA ASP A 15 -9.89 47.14 2.50
C ASP A 15 -8.61 46.29 2.56
N LEU A 16 -8.60 45.27 3.41
CA LEU A 16 -7.51 44.29 3.49
C LEU A 16 -7.27 43.51 2.18
N LEU A 17 -8.33 43.21 1.43
CA LEU A 17 -8.23 42.40 0.20
C LEU A 17 -7.93 43.24 -1.05
N LEU A 18 -8.37 44.50 -1.08
CA LEU A 18 -8.39 45.36 -2.26
C LEU A 18 -7.42 46.55 -2.19
N GLU A 19 -6.92 46.99 -1.03
CA GLU A 19 -5.98 48.11 -0.98
C GLU A 19 -4.56 47.70 -1.45
N PRO A 20 -4.00 48.37 -2.48
CA PRO A 20 -2.68 48.08 -3.01
C PRO A 20 -1.52 48.76 -2.26
N GLU A 21 -1.77 49.49 -1.16
CA GLU A 21 -0.76 50.37 -0.52
C GLU A 21 -0.24 49.89 0.86
N GLN A 22 -0.78 48.82 1.45
CA GLN A 22 -0.31 48.31 2.75
C GLN A 22 0.59 47.07 2.63
N SER A 23 1.89 47.24 2.89
CA SER A 23 2.94 46.21 3.00
C SER A 23 2.64 44.88 2.28
N ASP A 24 2.73 44.91 0.95
CA ASP A 24 2.33 43.85 -0.01
C ASP A 24 2.65 42.42 0.44
N GLU A 25 3.82 42.20 1.05
CA GLU A 25 4.27 40.86 1.42
C GLU A 25 3.40 40.20 2.51
N ARG A 26 2.85 40.99 3.44
CA ARG A 26 2.06 40.46 4.57
C ARG A 26 0.63 40.16 4.20
N ILE A 27 0.01 41.02 3.39
CA ILE A 27 -1.32 40.79 2.82
C ILE A 27 -1.29 39.59 1.88
N ASP A 28 -0.24 39.44 1.07
CA ASP A 28 -0.06 38.27 0.23
C ASP A 28 0.12 36.99 1.04
N ARG A 29 0.88 37.03 2.15
CA ARG A 29 1.01 35.90 3.07
C ARG A 29 -0.32 35.53 3.74
N LEU A 30 -1.11 36.52 4.16
CA LEU A 30 -2.44 36.28 4.71
C LEU A 30 -3.39 35.68 3.65
N LYS A 31 -3.39 36.21 2.42
CA LYS A 31 -4.15 35.65 1.29
C LYS A 31 -3.72 34.20 1.00
N GLN A 32 -2.43 33.90 1.06
CA GLN A 32 -1.91 32.53 0.90
C GLN A 32 -2.31 31.62 2.05
N ALA A 33 -2.27 32.09 3.30
CA ALA A 33 -2.67 31.33 4.49
C ALA A 33 -4.17 31.02 4.49
N VAL A 34 -5.02 31.99 4.12
CA VAL A 34 -6.46 31.78 3.90
C VAL A 34 -6.69 30.73 2.82
N ARG A 35 -5.96 30.81 1.70
CA ARG A 35 -6.00 29.80 0.63
C ARG A 35 -5.49 28.43 1.08
N ALA A 36 -4.61 28.36 2.07
CA ALA A 36 -4.08 27.12 2.64
C ALA A 36 -4.96 26.54 3.76
N GLY A 37 -6.04 27.25 4.17
CA GLY A 37 -6.97 26.83 5.22
C GLY A 37 -6.42 27.02 6.63
N GLU A 38 -5.58 28.03 6.83
CA GLU A 38 -4.85 28.25 8.09
C GLU A 38 -5.65 29.08 9.12
N PRO A 39 -6.27 30.20 8.74
CA PRO A 39 -7.39 30.82 9.47
C PRO A 39 -8.73 30.61 8.75
N TYR A 40 -9.82 30.52 9.51
CA TYR A 40 -11.19 30.60 8.99
C TYR A 40 -11.63 32.05 9.01
N ILE A 41 -12.04 32.59 7.88
CA ILE A 41 -12.72 33.89 7.89
C ILE A 41 -14.22 33.60 7.93
N GLU A 42 -14.86 33.96 9.05
CA GLU A 42 -16.29 33.85 9.19
C GLU A 42 -16.95 35.22 9.08
N VAL A 43 -17.97 35.29 8.25
CA VAL A 43 -18.67 36.54 7.93
C VAL A 43 -20.13 36.32 8.25
N SER A 44 -20.71 37.15 9.13
CA SER A 44 -22.13 37.02 9.46
C SER A 44 -23.01 37.25 8.21
N PRO A 45 -24.22 36.67 8.13
CA PRO A 45 -25.14 36.88 7.01
C PRO A 45 -25.53 38.34 6.79
N ILE A 46 -25.57 39.13 7.86
CA ILE A 46 -25.84 40.57 7.74
C ILE A 46 -24.71 41.25 6.99
N THR A 47 -23.47 40.89 7.31
CA THR A 47 -22.28 41.38 6.61
C THR A 47 -22.27 40.94 5.15
N ILE A 48 -22.70 39.71 4.85
CA ILE A 48 -22.86 39.22 3.47
C ILE A 48 -23.92 40.05 2.72
N ASN A 49 -25.06 40.34 3.35
CA ASN A 49 -26.09 41.16 2.73
C ASN A 49 -25.62 42.60 2.49
N SER A 50 -24.89 43.19 3.44
CA SER A 50 -24.27 44.51 3.28
C SER A 50 -23.26 44.51 2.13
N ALA A 51 -22.48 43.43 1.98
CA ALA A 51 -21.54 43.25 0.88
C ALA A 51 -22.23 43.18 -0.48
N ILE A 52 -23.30 42.39 -0.59
CA ILE A 52 -24.12 42.31 -1.80
C ILE A 52 -24.66 43.69 -2.16
N ARG A 53 -25.18 44.43 -1.17
CA ARG A 53 -25.71 45.78 -1.38
C ARG A 53 -24.63 46.77 -1.83
N TYR A 54 -23.41 46.66 -1.29
CA TYR A 54 -22.28 47.46 -1.75
C TYR A 54 -21.93 47.13 -3.22
N ILE A 55 -21.87 45.84 -3.57
CA ILE A 55 -21.64 45.40 -4.96
C ILE A 55 -22.69 46.00 -5.91
N GLU A 56 -23.96 46.00 -5.49
CA GLU A 56 -25.07 46.59 -6.26
C GLU A 56 -24.95 48.12 -6.44
N LEU A 57 -24.37 48.83 -5.46
CA LEU A 57 -24.21 50.28 -5.48
C LEU A 57 -22.98 50.74 -6.27
N GLU A 58 -21.84 50.09 -6.09
CA GLU A 58 -20.56 50.54 -6.63
C GLU A 58 -20.26 50.04 -8.03
N TYR A 59 -20.78 48.88 -8.42
CA TYR A 59 -20.50 48.29 -9.72
C TYR A 59 -21.66 48.51 -10.69
N PRO A 60 -21.51 49.27 -11.79
CA PRO A 60 -22.62 49.62 -12.68
C PRO A 60 -23.06 48.48 -13.62
N SER A 61 -22.24 47.46 -13.80
CA SER A 61 -22.50 46.34 -14.72
C SER A 61 -23.22 45.20 -14.01
N LEU A 62 -24.45 44.88 -14.45
CA LEU A 62 -25.23 43.76 -13.91
C LEU A 62 -24.51 42.41 -14.02
N ASN A 63 -23.70 42.22 -15.06
CA ASN A 63 -22.91 40.99 -15.23
C ASN A 63 -21.77 40.90 -14.22
N GLU A 64 -21.16 42.04 -13.89
CA GLU A 64 -20.07 42.12 -12.93
C GLU A 64 -20.58 41.99 -11.49
N GLN A 65 -21.71 42.64 -11.17
CA GLN A 65 -22.43 42.47 -9.91
C GLN A 65 -22.74 40.99 -9.65
N LYS A 66 -23.31 40.29 -10.65
CA LYS A 66 -23.63 38.87 -10.57
C LYS A 66 -22.40 38.00 -10.37
N ARG A 67 -21.31 38.28 -11.10
CA ARG A 67 -20.05 37.53 -10.96
C ARG A 67 -19.50 37.66 -9.54
N LEU A 68 -19.36 38.88 -9.03
CA LEU A 68 -18.80 39.16 -7.70
C LEU A 68 -19.68 38.60 -6.58
N THR A 69 -21.01 38.73 -6.71
CA THR A 69 -21.97 38.17 -5.74
C THR A 69 -21.90 36.64 -5.70
N CYS A 70 -21.82 35.97 -6.86
CA CYS A 70 -21.67 34.52 -6.92
C CYS A 70 -20.34 34.06 -6.33
N GLU A 71 -19.23 34.76 -6.63
CA GLU A 71 -17.92 34.45 -6.06
C GLU A 71 -17.92 34.59 -4.53
N LEU A 72 -18.54 35.65 -4.00
CA LEU A 72 -18.71 35.86 -2.55
C LEU A 72 -19.54 34.73 -1.92
N LEU A 73 -20.69 34.40 -2.48
CA LEU A 73 -21.58 33.36 -1.94
C LEU A 73 -20.98 31.96 -2.05
N ASP A 74 -20.26 31.65 -3.13
CA ASP A 74 -19.53 30.39 -3.26
C ASP A 74 -18.40 30.28 -2.24
N TRP A 75 -17.68 31.39 -2.01
CA TRP A 75 -16.64 31.45 -1.00
C TRP A 75 -17.23 31.23 0.40
N VAL A 76 -18.34 31.89 0.75
CA VAL A 76 -19.03 31.66 2.02
C VAL A 76 -19.48 30.21 2.14
N ARG A 77 -20.12 29.64 1.11
CA ARG A 77 -20.62 28.25 1.15
C ARG A 77 -19.51 27.21 1.36
N VAL A 78 -18.32 27.44 0.79
CA VAL A 78 -17.18 26.51 0.92
C VAL A 78 -16.51 26.62 2.29
N ASN A 79 -16.58 27.80 2.93
CA ASN A 79 -15.79 28.12 4.13
C ASN A 79 -16.61 28.31 5.40
N SER A 80 -17.95 28.40 5.31
CA SER A 80 -18.83 28.41 6.48
C SER A 80 -19.35 27.01 6.76
N GLU A 81 -19.23 26.63 8.02
CA GLU A 81 -19.81 25.43 8.58
C GLU A 81 -20.73 25.95 9.71
N HIS A 82 -21.83 25.26 10.01
CA HIS A 82 -22.62 25.34 11.27
C HIS A 82 -24.04 25.95 11.28
N GLY A 83 -24.90 25.25 12.03
CA GLY A 83 -26.29 25.57 12.34
C GLY A 83 -26.44 26.61 13.46
N ILE A 84 -25.99 27.83 13.15
CA ILE A 84 -26.11 28.99 14.02
C ILE A 84 -27.53 29.57 13.94
N GLU A 85 -28.17 29.81 15.09
CA GLU A 85 -29.50 30.40 15.17
C GLU A 85 -29.43 31.93 15.12
N TYR A 86 -29.44 32.49 13.90
CA TYR A 86 -29.32 33.93 13.67
C TYR A 86 -30.36 34.81 14.37
N GLN A 87 -31.54 34.25 14.67
CA GLN A 87 -32.58 34.97 15.40
C GLN A 87 -32.10 35.32 16.82
N ASN A 88 -31.43 34.40 17.51
CA ASN A 88 -30.93 34.63 18.87
C ASN A 88 -29.83 35.70 18.86
N ILE A 89 -28.96 35.67 17.85
CA ILE A 89 -27.89 36.68 17.67
C ILE A 89 -28.50 38.07 17.43
N LEU A 90 -29.53 38.17 16.59
CA LEU A 90 -30.23 39.42 16.31
C LEU A 90 -30.95 39.96 17.56
N GLU A 91 -31.57 39.08 18.34
CA GLU A 91 -32.24 39.45 19.59
C GLU A 91 -31.25 39.93 20.63
N GLU A 92 -30.15 39.20 20.85
CA GLU A 92 -29.08 39.62 21.76
C GLU A 92 -28.47 40.94 21.32
N ALA A 93 -28.14 41.11 20.03
CA ALA A 93 -27.63 42.39 19.51
C ALA A 93 -28.60 43.54 19.79
N ASN A 94 -29.90 43.36 19.55
CA ASN A 94 -30.91 44.39 19.83
C ASN A 94 -31.02 44.72 21.32
N ASN A 95 -30.84 43.74 22.21
CA ASN A 95 -30.85 43.95 23.66
C ASN A 95 -29.66 44.80 24.15
N LEU A 96 -28.60 44.95 23.34
CA LEU A 96 -27.44 45.77 23.69
C LEU A 96 -27.62 47.28 23.44
N ARG A 97 -28.75 47.71 22.88
CA ARG A 97 -29.02 49.14 22.65
C ARG A 97 -29.04 49.97 23.96
N PRO A 98 -28.75 51.29 23.91
CA PRO A 98 -28.24 52.03 22.75
C PRO A 98 -26.77 51.70 22.46
N TYR A 99 -26.37 51.85 21.20
CA TYR A 99 -24.99 51.72 20.74
C TYR A 99 -24.31 53.10 20.69
N PRO A 100 -22.97 53.17 20.75
CA PRO A 100 -22.21 54.37 20.43
C PRO A 100 -22.48 54.84 18.99
N ASP A 101 -22.44 56.16 18.74
CA ASP A 101 -22.74 56.74 17.43
C ASP A 101 -21.80 56.26 16.31
N SER A 102 -20.58 55.82 16.66
CA SER A 102 -19.59 55.29 15.72
C SER A 102 -19.75 53.80 15.40
N LEU A 103 -20.64 53.07 16.12
CA LEU A 103 -20.85 51.63 15.91
C LEU A 103 -22.20 51.38 15.23
N ALA A 104 -22.17 50.69 14.08
CA ALA A 104 -23.37 50.30 13.38
C ALA A 104 -24.01 49.05 14.03
N PHE A 105 -25.29 48.80 13.74
CA PHE A 105 -25.97 47.59 14.24
C PHE A 105 -25.28 46.32 13.74
N GLU A 106 -24.76 46.38 12.51
CA GLU A 106 -23.99 45.33 11.86
C GLU A 106 -22.73 44.98 12.66
N ASP A 107 -22.04 45.97 13.24
CA ASP A 107 -20.85 45.74 14.06
C ASP A 107 -21.20 44.99 15.35
N ILE A 108 -22.33 45.35 15.97
CA ILE A 108 -22.82 44.68 17.18
C ILE A 108 -23.28 43.26 16.87
N VAL A 109 -23.92 43.03 15.73
CA VAL A 109 -24.27 41.67 15.31
C VAL A 109 -23.02 40.83 15.04
N ASN A 110 -22.00 41.39 14.39
CA ASN A 110 -20.73 40.69 14.18
C ASN A 110 -20.02 40.37 15.50
N LEU A 111 -20.08 41.26 16.50
CA LEU A 111 -19.55 41.01 17.83
C LEU A 111 -20.28 39.85 18.52
N VAL A 112 -21.61 39.84 18.52
CA VAL A 112 -22.42 38.77 19.12
C VAL A 112 -22.20 37.45 18.36
N PHE A 113 -22.10 37.51 17.04
CA PHE A 113 -21.74 36.36 16.22
C PHE A 113 -20.36 35.81 16.58
N ALA A 114 -19.35 36.68 16.71
CA ALA A 114 -17.99 36.29 17.12
C ALA A 114 -17.94 35.68 18.53
N LYS A 115 -18.81 36.15 19.42
CA LYS A 115 -19.01 35.57 20.75
C LYS A 115 -19.65 34.18 20.67
N GLU A 116 -20.71 34.02 19.87
CA GLU A 116 -21.47 32.77 19.76
C GLU A 116 -20.63 31.62 19.22
N ILE A 117 -19.72 31.91 18.28
CA ILE A 117 -18.81 30.89 17.73
C ILE A 117 -17.68 30.49 18.71
N GLY A 118 -17.46 31.27 19.78
CA GLY A 118 -16.77 30.85 21.01
C GLY A 118 -15.37 30.23 20.88
N GLY A 119 -14.66 30.39 19.77
CA GLY A 119 -13.41 29.69 19.51
C GLY A 119 -12.33 30.58 18.92
N GLY A 120 -11.21 30.78 19.64
CA GLY A 120 -9.95 31.37 19.15
C GLY A 120 -10.11 32.66 18.32
N SER A 121 -11.20 33.39 18.48
CA SER A 121 -11.74 34.25 17.44
C SER A 121 -11.05 35.61 17.46
N VAL A 122 -10.68 36.10 16.28
CA VAL A 122 -10.16 37.45 16.06
C VAL A 122 -11.28 38.28 15.45
N TYR A 123 -11.78 39.27 16.17
CA TYR A 123 -12.75 40.23 15.66
C TYR A 123 -12.02 41.45 15.09
N LEU A 124 -12.12 41.66 13.77
CA LEU A 124 -11.59 42.83 13.09
C LEU A 124 -12.66 43.92 12.98
N THR A 125 -12.31 45.12 13.42
CA THR A 125 -13.18 46.30 13.33
C THR A 125 -12.34 47.56 13.11
N GLY A 126 -12.90 48.55 12.41
CA GLY A 126 -12.28 49.87 12.25
C GLY A 126 -12.24 50.68 13.55
N GLU A 127 -13.08 50.33 14.53
CA GLU A 127 -13.25 51.07 15.80
C GLU A 127 -12.92 50.16 17.00
N SER A 128 -11.75 49.51 16.96
CA SER A 128 -11.31 48.48 17.92
C SER A 128 -11.38 48.96 19.38
N VAL A 129 -10.93 50.18 19.65
CA VAL A 129 -10.93 50.79 20.99
C VAL A 129 -12.34 51.05 21.49
N VAL A 130 -13.21 51.61 20.64
CA VAL A 130 -14.61 51.90 21.01
C VAL A 130 -15.36 50.61 21.28
N MET A 131 -15.12 49.56 20.48
CA MET A 131 -15.73 48.26 20.68
C MET A 131 -15.30 47.61 22.01
N GLN A 132 -14.00 47.68 22.35
CA GLN A 132 -13.49 47.17 23.62
C GLN A 132 -14.12 47.89 24.83
N GLN A 133 -14.27 49.21 24.74
CA GLN A 133 -14.95 50.00 25.78
C GLN A 133 -16.43 49.60 25.91
N PHE A 134 -17.13 49.47 24.77
CA PHE A 134 -18.54 49.06 24.76
C PHE A 134 -18.77 47.69 25.42
N ILE A 135 -17.90 46.72 25.16
CA ILE A 135 -17.96 45.39 25.78
C ILE A 135 -17.80 45.46 27.29
N ALA A 136 -16.84 46.27 27.76
CA ALA A 136 -16.60 46.48 29.18
C ALA A 136 -17.81 47.16 29.86
N ASP A 137 -18.36 48.21 29.24
CA ASP A 137 -19.50 48.97 29.77
C ASP A 137 -20.77 48.12 29.87
N LYS A 138 -21.03 47.28 28.86
CA LYS A 138 -22.19 46.38 28.83
C LYS A 138 -21.98 45.11 29.66
N ASN A 139 -20.78 44.91 30.20
CA ASN A 139 -20.40 43.75 31.01
C ASN A 139 -20.82 42.42 30.37
N LEU A 140 -20.45 42.24 29.09
CA LEU A 140 -20.92 41.11 28.27
C LEU A 140 -20.41 39.72 28.72
N GLY A 141 -19.68 39.63 29.83
CA GLY A 141 -19.13 38.37 30.34
C GLY A 141 -18.07 37.75 29.42
N LEU A 142 -17.61 38.52 28.43
CA LEU A 142 -16.43 38.22 27.62
C LEU A 142 -15.21 38.46 28.51
N GLU A 143 -14.89 37.52 29.40
CA GLU A 143 -13.55 37.54 30.00
C GLU A 143 -12.55 37.47 28.83
N TYR A 144 -11.62 38.42 28.77
CA TYR A 144 -10.66 38.73 27.70
C TYR A 144 -9.78 37.56 27.18
N GLN A 145 -10.11 36.31 27.44
CA GLN A 145 -9.27 35.15 27.17
C GLN A 145 -9.52 34.51 25.79
N ASP A 146 -10.72 34.66 25.20
CA ASP A 146 -11.05 33.90 23.97
C ASP A 146 -11.34 34.76 22.71
N LEU A 147 -11.81 36.00 22.87
CA LEU A 147 -12.10 36.91 21.74
C LEU A 147 -11.07 38.04 21.66
N GLN A 148 -10.29 38.09 20.57
CA GLN A 148 -9.25 39.10 20.35
C GLN A 148 -9.75 40.17 19.39
N ILE A 149 -9.84 41.41 19.84
CA ILE A 149 -10.37 42.53 19.04
C ILE A 149 -9.21 43.34 18.49
N LEU A 150 -9.07 43.37 17.17
CA LEU A 150 -7.96 44.00 16.46
C LEU A 150 -8.50 44.98 15.41
N ASP A 151 -7.70 45.99 15.10
CA ASP A 151 -7.83 46.76 13.86
C ASP A 151 -6.88 46.19 12.77
N LEU A 152 -7.00 46.73 11.56
CA LEU A 152 -6.16 46.33 10.43
C LEU A 152 -4.67 46.60 10.66
N GLU A 153 -4.33 47.63 11.42
CA GLU A 153 -2.95 48.00 11.71
C GLU A 153 -2.28 47.02 12.68
N SER A 154 -3.04 46.46 13.63
CA SER A 154 -2.56 45.53 14.66
C SER A 154 -2.55 44.07 14.20
N LEU A 155 -3.33 43.72 13.18
CA LEU A 155 -3.45 42.37 12.64
C LEU A 155 -2.09 41.76 12.21
N PRO A 156 -1.20 42.46 11.49
CA PRO A 156 0.08 41.90 11.04
C PRO A 156 0.99 41.45 12.20
N GLU A 157 1.14 42.30 13.22
CA GLU A 157 1.94 41.99 14.40
C GLU A 157 1.36 40.80 15.16
N TRP A 158 0.03 40.75 15.28
CA TRP A 158 -0.66 39.62 15.88
C TRP A 158 -0.38 38.31 15.14
N LEU A 159 -0.46 38.31 13.81
CA LEU A 159 -0.23 37.11 13.00
C LEU A 159 1.21 36.60 13.12
N ASP A 160 2.20 37.52 13.15
CA ASP A 160 3.62 37.20 13.34
C ASP A 160 3.87 36.60 14.74
N ASN A 161 3.32 37.23 15.79
CA ASN A 161 3.48 36.79 17.18
C ASN A 161 2.82 35.42 17.45
N ASN A 162 1.71 35.12 16.77
CA ASN A 162 1.05 33.81 16.87
C ASN A 162 1.69 32.74 15.99
N SER A 163 2.87 33.02 15.40
CA SER A 163 3.63 32.09 14.58
C SER A 163 2.85 31.48 13.42
N LEU A 164 1.80 32.17 12.95
CA LEU A 164 0.98 31.72 11.82
C LEU A 164 1.80 31.71 10.53
N PHE A 165 2.81 32.58 10.43
CA PHE A 165 3.67 32.71 9.25
C PHE A 165 5.14 32.34 9.48
N SER A 166 5.53 32.02 10.72
CA SER A 166 6.95 31.92 11.07
C SER A 166 7.57 30.55 10.77
N HIS A 167 6.77 29.51 10.53
CA HIS A 167 7.24 28.17 10.18
C HIS A 167 6.32 27.49 9.14
N PRO A 168 6.83 26.99 8.01
CA PRO A 168 6.02 26.13 7.13
C PRO A 168 5.58 24.91 7.95
N ARG A 169 4.26 24.69 8.03
CA ARG A 169 3.72 23.56 8.81
C ARG A 169 4.29 22.25 8.27
N ASP A 170 4.74 21.38 9.17
CA ASP A 170 5.14 20.02 8.81
C ASP A 170 3.94 19.16 8.37
N PHE A 171 2.70 19.58 8.62
CA PHE A 171 1.49 18.79 8.40
C PHE A 171 0.25 19.64 8.10
N ILE A 172 -0.71 19.02 7.42
CA ILE A 172 -2.10 19.49 7.31
C ILE A 172 -3.02 18.59 8.12
N ILE A 173 -4.17 19.12 8.53
CA ILE A 173 -5.29 18.38 9.13
C ILE A 173 -6.38 18.31 8.07
N VAL A 174 -6.96 17.14 7.82
CA VAL A 174 -8.08 16.96 6.89
C VAL A 174 -9.16 16.13 7.56
N ARG A 175 -10.42 16.37 7.24
CA ARG A 175 -11.57 15.79 7.95
C ARG A 175 -12.26 14.69 7.15
N THR A 176 -12.77 13.69 7.85
CA THR A 176 -13.76 12.76 7.26
C THR A 176 -15.13 13.43 7.19
N PRO A 177 -16.09 12.91 6.39
CA PRO A 177 -17.47 13.41 6.41
C PRO A 177 -18.18 13.28 7.76
N ALA A 178 -17.67 12.43 8.65
CA ALA A 178 -18.17 12.27 10.01
C ALA A 178 -17.53 13.27 11.01
N GLY A 179 -16.57 14.09 10.56
CA GLY A 179 -15.88 15.08 11.37
C GLY A 179 -14.55 14.61 11.99
N ASP A 180 -14.10 13.37 11.71
CA ASP A 180 -12.82 12.89 12.28
C ASP A 180 -11.62 13.59 11.64
N GLU A 181 -10.69 14.05 12.46
CA GLU A 181 -9.47 14.72 12.00
C GLU A 181 -8.34 13.73 11.70
N ILE A 182 -7.78 13.81 10.49
CA ILE A 182 -6.61 13.04 10.06
C ILE A 182 -5.45 14.00 9.80
N LYS A 183 -4.33 13.80 10.50
CA LYS A 183 -3.10 14.58 10.32
C LYS A 183 -2.22 13.94 9.24
N LEU A 184 -1.91 14.69 8.20
CA LEU A 184 -1.06 14.25 7.08
C LEU A 184 0.17 15.15 6.97
N ARG A 185 1.36 14.52 6.97
CA ARG A 185 2.63 15.23 6.89
C ARG A 185 2.90 15.73 5.47
N ILE A 186 3.32 16.98 5.32
CA ILE A 186 3.82 17.55 4.05
C ILE A 186 5.18 16.90 3.74
N ASP A 187 5.47 16.66 2.45
CA ASP A 187 6.77 16.12 2.07
C ASP A 187 7.87 17.17 2.30
N PRO A 188 8.80 16.97 3.24
CA PRO A 188 9.78 18.00 3.60
C PRO A 188 10.83 18.24 2.52
N HIS A 189 10.92 17.38 1.50
CA HIS A 189 11.89 17.51 0.42
C HIS A 189 11.32 18.20 -0.82
N THR A 190 10.02 18.03 -1.05
CA THR A 190 9.37 18.56 -2.27
C THR A 190 8.33 19.63 -1.97
N GLU A 191 8.05 19.89 -0.70
CA GLU A 191 7.02 20.82 -0.20
C GLU A 191 5.63 20.55 -0.79
N ARG A 192 5.42 19.33 -1.32
CA ARG A 192 4.13 18.91 -1.88
C ARG A 192 3.18 18.51 -0.79
N TYR A 193 1.94 18.99 -0.92
CA TYR A 193 0.87 18.65 -0.01
C TYR A 193 0.35 17.23 -0.25
N PRO A 194 -0.13 16.53 0.80
CA PRO A 194 -0.80 15.24 0.69
C PRO A 194 -1.99 15.24 -0.27
N THR A 195 -2.27 14.08 -0.86
CA THR A 195 -3.36 13.88 -1.83
C THR A 195 -4.52 13.07 -1.24
N PRO A 196 -5.68 12.95 -1.91
CA PRO A 196 -6.75 12.05 -1.48
C PRO A 196 -6.29 10.61 -1.23
N VAL A 197 -5.32 10.12 -2.01
CA VAL A 197 -4.75 8.79 -1.80
C VAL A 197 -3.97 8.74 -0.47
N ASP A 198 -3.18 9.77 -0.16
CA ASP A 198 -2.49 9.88 1.13
C ASP A 198 -3.47 9.91 2.30
N PHE A 199 -4.59 10.62 2.17
CA PHE A 199 -5.67 10.63 3.15
C PHE A 199 -6.29 9.25 3.35
N ALA A 200 -6.59 8.53 2.26
CA ALA A 200 -7.13 7.17 2.32
C ALA A 200 -6.20 6.21 3.09
N TYR A 201 -4.88 6.26 2.84
CA TYR A 201 -3.89 5.51 3.63
C TYR A 201 -3.72 6.05 5.04
N GLY A 202 -3.94 7.35 5.25
CA GLY A 202 -4.03 7.99 6.56
C GLY A 202 -5.06 7.31 7.45
N ILE A 203 -6.28 7.15 6.93
CA ILE A 203 -7.38 6.44 7.62
C ILE A 203 -7.01 4.95 7.80
N HIS A 204 -6.86 4.20 6.71
CA HIS A 204 -6.56 2.78 6.79
C HIS A 204 -5.98 2.23 5.49
N THR A 205 -5.02 1.29 5.58
CA THR A 205 -4.37 0.68 4.42
C THR A 205 -5.36 0.01 3.46
N ASN A 206 -6.44 -0.61 3.97
CA ASN A 206 -7.45 -1.22 3.11
C ASN A 206 -8.27 -0.19 2.31
N ILE A 207 -8.55 0.98 2.90
CA ILE A 207 -9.25 2.08 2.22
C ILE A 207 -8.32 2.65 1.15
N GLY A 208 -7.04 2.88 1.47
CA GLY A 208 -6.02 3.25 0.49
C GLY A 208 -5.91 2.27 -0.68
N HIS A 209 -5.93 0.96 -0.41
CA HIS A 209 -5.90 -0.06 -1.46
C HIS A 209 -7.16 -0.09 -2.35
N ARG A 210 -8.29 0.35 -1.84
CA ARG A 210 -9.59 0.33 -2.52
C ARG A 210 -9.99 1.69 -3.07
N CYS A 211 -9.19 2.73 -2.83
CA CYS A 211 -9.45 4.08 -3.31
C CYS A 211 -9.59 4.10 -4.84
N GLN A 212 -10.75 4.55 -5.32
CA GLN A 212 -11.07 4.65 -6.74
C GLN A 212 -11.27 6.11 -7.16
N GLY A 213 -11.75 6.95 -6.25
CA GLY A 213 -11.98 8.37 -6.46
C GLY A 213 -12.13 9.09 -5.12
N ALA A 214 -12.29 10.41 -5.17
CA ALA A 214 -12.49 11.21 -3.97
C ALA A 214 -13.36 12.44 -4.25
N PHE A 215 -14.14 12.84 -3.24
CA PHE A 215 -14.74 14.16 -3.15
C PHE A 215 -13.97 14.99 -2.12
N VAL A 216 -13.74 16.25 -2.45
CA VAL A 216 -13.20 17.25 -1.53
C VAL A 216 -14.23 18.36 -1.43
N ASN A 217 -14.72 18.62 -0.21
CA ASN A 217 -15.81 19.57 0.07
C ASN A 217 -17.03 19.35 -0.86
N GLY A 218 -17.41 18.08 -1.05
CA GLY A 218 -18.56 17.69 -1.87
C GLY A 218 -18.37 17.76 -3.39
N LYS A 219 -17.19 18.15 -3.89
CA LYS A 219 -16.86 18.17 -5.33
C LYS A 219 -15.91 17.04 -5.69
N GLU A 220 -16.19 16.34 -6.79
CA GLU A 220 -15.31 15.27 -7.28
C GLU A 220 -13.98 15.86 -7.75
N VAL A 221 -12.87 15.26 -7.33
CA VAL A 221 -11.53 15.72 -7.70
C VAL A 221 -10.64 14.57 -8.18
N PRO A 222 -9.64 14.87 -9.04
CA PRO A 222 -8.58 13.92 -9.36
C PRO A 222 -7.84 13.42 -8.10
N LEU A 223 -7.39 12.17 -8.13
CA LEU A 223 -6.64 11.55 -7.02
C LEU A 223 -5.28 12.19 -6.74
N ASN A 224 -4.71 12.93 -7.70
CA ASN A 224 -3.44 13.66 -7.56
C ASN A 224 -3.62 15.12 -7.10
N THR A 225 -4.86 15.54 -6.80
CA THR A 225 -5.13 16.88 -6.25
C THR A 225 -4.46 17.02 -4.88
N GLN A 226 -3.77 18.14 -4.68
CA GLN A 226 -3.16 18.48 -3.39
C GLN A 226 -4.25 18.97 -2.42
N LEU A 227 -4.30 18.35 -1.25
CA LEU A 227 -5.24 18.68 -0.18
C LEU A 227 -4.76 19.90 0.60
N GLN A 228 -5.70 20.70 1.07
CA GLN A 228 -5.48 21.85 1.93
C GLN A 228 -5.95 21.55 3.35
N ASN A 229 -5.54 22.39 4.29
CA ASN A 229 -5.91 22.24 5.67
C ASN A 229 -7.44 22.34 5.84
N ASN A 230 -7.97 21.53 6.75
CA ASN A 230 -9.35 21.33 7.15
C ASN A 230 -10.37 20.94 6.06
N GLN A 231 -9.92 20.58 4.85
CA GLN A 231 -10.85 20.11 3.84
C GLN A 231 -11.53 18.81 4.27
N VAL A 232 -12.83 18.68 3.96
CA VAL A 232 -13.59 17.44 4.15
C VAL A 232 -13.36 16.54 2.95
N VAL A 233 -12.74 15.40 3.18
CA VAL A 233 -12.37 14.43 2.13
C VAL A 233 -13.21 13.18 2.29
N GLN A 234 -13.96 12.83 1.24
CA GLN A 234 -14.71 11.58 1.14
C GLN A 234 -14.03 10.67 0.11
N ILE A 235 -13.67 9.46 0.53
CA ILE A 235 -13.07 8.47 -0.36
C ILE A 235 -14.14 7.58 -0.98
N ILE A 236 -14.06 7.38 -2.30
CA ILE A 236 -14.87 6.42 -3.03
C ILE A 236 -14.08 5.11 -3.08
N GLU A 237 -14.58 4.08 -2.39
CA GLU A 237 -13.96 2.75 -2.37
C GLU A 237 -14.55 1.82 -3.44
N GLY A 238 -13.69 1.19 -4.23
CA GLY A 238 -14.06 0.09 -5.11
C GLY A 238 -14.26 -1.23 -4.34
N PHE A 239 -14.97 -2.19 -4.95
CA PHE A 239 -15.13 -3.55 -4.39
C PHE A 239 -13.81 -4.33 -4.31
N ASN A 240 -12.95 -4.11 -5.31
CA ASN A 240 -11.64 -4.74 -5.40
C ASN A 240 -10.53 -3.72 -5.11
N LYS A 241 -9.31 -4.23 -4.90
CA LYS A 241 -8.12 -3.36 -4.81
C LYS A 241 -7.83 -2.77 -6.20
N CYS A 242 -7.69 -1.46 -6.28
CA CYS A 242 -7.59 -0.70 -7.54
C CYS A 242 -6.30 0.15 -7.62
N LEU A 243 -5.22 -0.31 -6.98
CA LEU A 243 -3.96 0.43 -6.95
C LEU A 243 -3.37 0.60 -8.35
N ASP A 244 -2.85 1.80 -8.61
CA ASP A 244 -2.02 2.10 -9.77
C ASP A 244 -0.57 2.39 -9.33
N ARG A 245 0.41 1.97 -10.14
CA ARG A 245 1.82 2.32 -9.93
C ARG A 245 2.06 3.81 -10.10
N ALA A 246 1.28 4.48 -10.96
CA ALA A 246 1.37 5.93 -11.21
C ALA A 246 1.16 6.75 -9.93
N TRP A 247 0.47 6.20 -8.93
CA TRP A 247 0.30 6.86 -7.64
C TRP A 247 1.61 7.22 -6.95
N LEU A 248 2.67 6.44 -7.16
CA LEU A 248 3.98 6.71 -6.58
C LEU A 248 4.62 8.04 -7.06
N GLU A 249 4.10 8.63 -8.14
CA GLU A 249 4.57 9.91 -8.67
C GLU A 249 4.01 11.13 -7.92
N PHE A 250 2.83 10.98 -7.28
CA PHE A 250 2.12 12.09 -6.65
C PHE A 250 1.85 11.91 -5.15
N VAL A 251 1.76 10.68 -4.63
CA VAL A 251 1.58 10.47 -3.19
C VAL A 251 2.81 10.97 -2.44
N THR A 252 2.59 11.66 -1.32
CA THR A 252 3.65 12.34 -0.59
C THR A 252 4.04 11.61 0.69
N THR A 253 3.07 11.02 1.39
CA THR A 253 3.27 10.44 2.71
C THR A 253 4.08 9.16 2.67
N LYS A 254 4.98 8.99 3.65
CA LYS A 254 5.82 7.80 3.79
C LYS A 254 4.97 6.52 3.88
N LYS A 255 3.88 6.55 4.66
CA LYS A 255 2.96 5.43 4.84
C LYS A 255 2.36 4.97 3.51
N ALA A 256 1.81 5.90 2.71
CA ALA A 256 1.24 5.56 1.40
C ALA A 256 2.31 4.99 0.46
N LYS A 257 3.48 5.66 0.34
CA LYS A 257 4.61 5.19 -0.49
C LYS A 257 5.04 3.77 -0.12
N GLU A 258 5.15 3.46 1.18
CA GLU A 258 5.58 2.15 1.67
C GLU A 258 4.55 1.05 1.40
N GLU A 259 3.27 1.29 1.71
CA GLU A 259 2.21 0.29 1.49
C GLU A 259 1.99 -0.01 0.00
N ILE A 260 1.96 1.02 -0.86
CA ILE A 260 1.85 0.86 -2.32
C ILE A 260 3.03 0.03 -2.86
N ARG A 261 4.26 0.38 -2.48
CA ARG A 261 5.47 -0.36 -2.91
C ARG A 261 5.45 -1.82 -2.43
N LYS A 262 5.00 -2.05 -1.20
CA LYS A 262 4.88 -3.38 -0.61
C LYS A 262 3.88 -4.23 -1.39
N TRP A 263 2.71 -3.67 -1.70
CA TRP A 263 1.67 -4.37 -2.45
C TRP A 263 2.15 -4.81 -3.84
N PHE A 264 2.75 -3.90 -4.62
CA PHE A 264 3.26 -4.23 -5.95
C PHE A 264 4.44 -5.20 -5.89
N LYS A 265 5.30 -5.09 -4.89
CA LYS A 265 6.40 -6.04 -4.67
C LYS A 265 5.88 -7.47 -4.47
N GLU A 266 4.84 -7.65 -3.67
CA GLU A 266 4.23 -8.97 -3.45
C GLU A 266 3.57 -9.50 -4.72
N LYS A 267 2.82 -8.64 -5.44
CA LYS A 267 2.20 -9.00 -6.73
C LYS A 267 3.20 -9.40 -7.80
N ASP A 268 4.32 -8.69 -7.91
CA ASP A 268 5.39 -9.03 -8.83
C ASP A 268 6.03 -10.38 -8.49
N ILE A 269 6.22 -10.67 -7.20
CA ILE A 269 6.74 -11.96 -6.77
C ILE A 269 5.75 -13.08 -7.11
N GLU A 270 4.46 -12.91 -6.82
CA GLU A 270 3.41 -13.88 -7.19
C GLU A 270 3.41 -14.17 -8.70
N LYS A 271 3.47 -13.11 -9.51
CA LYS A 271 3.52 -13.22 -10.97
C LYS A 271 4.80 -13.90 -11.45
N GLY A 272 5.95 -13.56 -10.88
CA GLY A 272 7.23 -14.20 -11.19
C GLY A 272 7.22 -15.69 -10.86
N ILE A 273 6.66 -16.07 -9.72
CA ILE A 273 6.47 -17.48 -9.34
C ILE A 273 5.58 -18.19 -10.38
N LYS A 274 4.47 -17.57 -10.79
CA LYS A 274 3.56 -18.16 -11.77
C LYS A 274 4.24 -18.37 -13.13
N ILE A 275 4.98 -17.39 -13.63
CA ILE A 275 5.74 -17.49 -14.89
C ILE A 275 6.79 -18.61 -14.78
N LEU A 276 7.55 -18.64 -13.68
CA LEU A 276 8.57 -19.65 -13.46
C LEU A 276 7.96 -21.06 -13.37
N LYS A 277 6.82 -21.22 -12.67
CA LYS A 277 6.10 -22.50 -12.60
C LYS A 277 5.58 -22.97 -13.96
N GLN A 278 5.12 -22.06 -14.81
CA GLN A 278 4.62 -22.41 -16.14
C GLN A 278 5.74 -22.94 -17.03
N GLU A 279 6.93 -22.34 -16.97
CA GLU A 279 8.07 -22.77 -17.79
C GLU A 279 8.79 -24.01 -17.27
N PHE A 280 8.83 -24.19 -15.95
CA PHE A 280 9.54 -25.30 -15.31
C PHE A 280 8.59 -26.36 -14.72
N ALA A 281 7.37 -26.47 -15.28
CA ALA A 281 6.29 -27.33 -14.79
C ALA A 281 6.78 -28.70 -14.28
N ASP A 282 6.32 -29.10 -13.08
CA ASP A 282 6.55 -30.38 -12.38
C ASP A 282 8.00 -30.93 -12.30
N LEU A 283 9.00 -30.20 -12.80
CA LEU A 283 10.39 -30.65 -12.94
C LEU A 283 11.31 -30.17 -11.81
N TYR A 284 10.92 -29.12 -11.06
CA TYR A 284 11.79 -28.53 -10.03
C TYR A 284 11.01 -28.01 -8.81
N SER A 285 11.45 -28.42 -7.62
CA SER A 285 11.17 -27.69 -6.38
C SER A 285 11.75 -26.27 -6.49
N LEU A 286 10.92 -25.25 -6.32
CA LEU A 286 11.31 -23.82 -6.37
C LEU A 286 12.26 -23.40 -5.24
N ASN A 287 12.59 -24.32 -4.33
CA ASN A 287 13.57 -24.18 -3.28
C ASN A 287 14.76 -25.07 -3.59
N GLY A 288 15.84 -24.48 -4.09
CA GLY A 288 17.06 -25.21 -4.38
C GLY A 288 18.25 -24.27 -4.56
N GLU A 289 19.44 -24.77 -4.23
CA GLU A 289 20.70 -24.04 -4.43
C GLU A 289 20.84 -23.53 -5.87
N ILE A 290 20.32 -24.27 -6.86
CA ILE A 290 20.39 -23.91 -8.28
C ILE A 290 19.76 -22.53 -8.56
N TYR A 291 18.58 -22.26 -8.00
CA TYR A 291 17.91 -20.96 -8.19
C TYR A 291 18.61 -19.84 -7.44
N LEU A 292 19.23 -20.14 -6.29
CA LEU A 292 20.03 -19.19 -5.54
C LEU A 292 21.31 -18.83 -6.30
N GLU A 293 21.98 -19.82 -6.87
CA GLU A 293 23.21 -19.64 -7.66
C GLU A 293 22.89 -18.91 -8.97
N ALA A 294 21.81 -19.28 -9.66
CA ALA A 294 21.33 -18.55 -10.82
C ALA A 294 20.99 -17.09 -10.49
N ALA A 295 20.36 -16.83 -9.33
CA ALA A 295 20.10 -15.47 -8.87
C ALA A 295 21.41 -14.70 -8.65
N ARG A 296 22.42 -15.29 -7.99
CA ARG A 296 23.73 -14.66 -7.74
C ARG A 296 24.45 -14.33 -9.05
N GLN A 297 24.48 -15.25 -10.00
CA GLN A 297 25.12 -15.06 -11.30
C GLN A 297 24.42 -13.99 -12.14
N LEU A 298 23.11 -13.80 -11.94
CA LEU A 298 22.33 -12.72 -12.52
C LEU A 298 22.37 -11.42 -11.68
N HIS A 299 23.25 -11.33 -10.68
CA HIS A 299 23.43 -10.20 -9.78
C HIS A 299 22.23 -9.84 -8.88
N TYR A 300 21.41 -10.83 -8.55
CA TYR A 300 20.34 -10.71 -7.57
C TYR A 300 20.76 -11.28 -6.21
N LYS A 301 20.34 -10.60 -5.14
CA LYS A 301 20.69 -10.97 -3.74
C LYS A 301 20.18 -12.37 -3.36
N ASN A 302 18.98 -12.72 -3.83
CA ASN A 302 18.33 -14.01 -3.57
C ASN A 302 17.25 -14.32 -4.62
N THR A 303 16.74 -15.55 -4.58
CA THR A 303 15.66 -16.03 -5.47
C THR A 303 14.42 -15.14 -5.40
N ARG A 304 14.05 -14.62 -4.22
CA ARG A 304 12.89 -13.72 -4.07
C ARG A 304 13.07 -12.42 -4.85
N THR A 305 14.28 -11.84 -4.85
CA THR A 305 14.59 -10.64 -5.64
C THR A 305 14.59 -10.91 -7.14
N LEU A 306 15.07 -12.08 -7.57
CA LEU A 306 15.01 -12.53 -8.96
C LEU A 306 13.54 -12.67 -9.42
N LEU A 307 12.71 -13.37 -8.64
CA LEU A 307 11.28 -13.57 -8.93
C LEU A 307 10.51 -12.25 -9.01
N LYS A 308 10.80 -11.31 -8.10
CA LYS A 308 10.25 -9.95 -8.16
C LYS A 308 10.58 -9.29 -9.51
N SER A 309 11.85 -9.33 -9.92
CA SER A 309 12.27 -8.72 -11.19
C SER A 309 11.70 -9.43 -12.40
N LEU A 310 11.51 -10.75 -12.36
CA LEU A 310 10.85 -11.52 -13.41
C LEU A 310 9.37 -11.11 -13.54
N GLY A 311 8.61 -11.05 -12.45
CA GLY A 311 7.20 -10.66 -12.52
C GLY A 311 6.98 -9.20 -12.91
N ALA A 312 7.90 -8.33 -12.52
CA ALA A 312 7.96 -6.94 -12.97
C ALA A 312 8.37 -6.77 -14.44
N GLY A 313 8.83 -7.84 -15.12
CA GLY A 313 9.28 -7.81 -16.51
C GLY A 313 10.68 -7.22 -16.73
N GLN A 314 11.47 -7.04 -15.67
CA GLN A 314 12.83 -6.49 -15.74
C GLN A 314 13.85 -7.50 -16.27
N ILE A 315 13.53 -8.80 -16.17
CA ILE A 315 14.35 -9.89 -16.69
C ILE A 315 13.45 -10.86 -17.45
N SER A 316 13.91 -11.31 -18.62
CA SER A 316 13.20 -12.32 -19.40
C SER A 316 13.39 -13.70 -18.80
N ILE A 317 12.36 -14.54 -18.97
CA ILE A 317 12.39 -15.92 -18.51
C ILE A 317 13.48 -16.74 -19.22
N ASP A 318 13.76 -16.46 -20.50
CA ASP A 318 14.82 -17.12 -21.27
C ASP A 318 16.21 -16.90 -20.67
N LYS A 319 16.47 -15.70 -20.12
CA LYS A 319 17.75 -15.40 -19.47
C LYS A 319 17.92 -16.22 -18.20
N ILE A 320 16.84 -16.36 -17.44
CA ILE A 320 16.82 -17.19 -16.22
C ILE A 320 17.00 -18.66 -16.60
N LYS A 321 16.31 -19.13 -17.64
CA LYS A 321 16.41 -20.49 -18.15
C LYS A 321 17.82 -20.85 -18.56
N ARG A 322 18.44 -20.03 -19.42
CA ARG A 322 19.84 -20.24 -19.83
C ARG A 322 20.78 -20.28 -18.63
N GLN A 323 20.58 -19.44 -17.62
CA GLN A 323 21.43 -19.47 -16.43
C GLN A 323 21.23 -20.76 -15.62
N ILE A 324 19.99 -21.18 -15.42
CA ILE A 324 19.68 -22.45 -14.73
C ILE A 324 20.32 -23.62 -15.48
N GLU A 325 20.22 -23.65 -16.82
CA GLU A 325 20.85 -24.69 -17.64
C GLU A 325 22.38 -24.71 -17.52
N LEU A 326 23.01 -23.54 -17.40
CA LEU A 326 24.46 -23.43 -17.17
C LEU A 326 24.87 -23.91 -15.78
N GLU A 327 24.11 -23.56 -14.73
CA GLU A 327 24.37 -24.03 -13.37
C GLU A 327 24.17 -25.54 -13.24
N LEU A 328 23.17 -26.08 -13.94
CA LEU A 328 22.98 -27.53 -14.07
C LEU A 328 24.21 -28.18 -14.74
N LYS A 329 24.66 -27.66 -15.89
CA LYS A 329 25.87 -28.18 -16.57
C LYS A 329 27.13 -28.07 -15.71
N ARG A 330 27.32 -26.96 -14.98
CA ARG A 330 28.47 -26.75 -14.08
C ARG A 330 28.52 -27.77 -12.95
N LYS A 331 27.36 -28.15 -12.41
CA LYS A 331 27.25 -29.20 -11.40
C LYS A 331 27.28 -30.62 -11.99
N GLY A 332 27.59 -30.76 -13.29
CA GLY A 332 27.72 -32.06 -13.97
C GLY A 332 26.41 -32.65 -14.48
N PHE A 333 25.30 -31.89 -14.43
CA PHE A 333 24.01 -32.35 -14.95
C PHE A 333 23.93 -32.15 -16.47
N THR A 334 23.77 -33.23 -17.22
CA THR A 334 23.44 -33.19 -18.66
C THR A 334 21.94 -33.08 -18.85
N ILE A 335 21.46 -31.90 -19.27
CA ILE A 335 20.08 -31.71 -19.69
C ILE A 335 19.93 -32.35 -21.07
N ALA A 336 19.52 -33.61 -21.12
CA ALA A 336 19.11 -34.24 -22.35
C ALA A 336 17.84 -33.53 -22.86
N ASN A 337 17.84 -33.15 -24.14
CA ASN A 337 16.75 -32.45 -24.82
C ASN A 337 15.35 -32.99 -24.44
N ASN A 338 14.52 -32.10 -23.89
CA ASN A 338 13.06 -32.00 -24.01
C ASN A 338 12.13 -33.22 -23.83
N ASN A 339 12.59 -34.42 -23.47
CA ASN A 339 11.70 -35.55 -23.18
C ASN A 339 12.11 -36.26 -21.87
N VAL A 340 11.87 -35.61 -20.72
CA VAL A 340 12.02 -36.25 -19.39
C VAL A 340 10.81 -37.15 -19.05
N LEU A 341 9.85 -37.31 -19.98
CA LEU A 341 8.61 -38.04 -19.72
C LEU A 341 8.67 -39.56 -19.90
N ASP A 342 9.79 -40.15 -20.35
CA ASP A 342 9.94 -41.62 -20.36
C ASP A 342 11.36 -42.03 -19.95
N THR A 343 11.66 -41.95 -18.66
CA THR A 343 12.84 -42.62 -18.08
C THR A 343 12.39 -43.71 -17.12
N LEU A 344 11.78 -44.76 -17.69
CA LEU A 344 11.96 -46.10 -17.12
C LEU A 344 13.47 -46.35 -16.98
N PRO A 345 13.92 -47.07 -15.94
CA PRO A 345 15.32 -47.47 -15.85
C PRO A 345 15.70 -48.20 -17.14
N ALA A 346 16.56 -47.59 -17.95
CA ALA A 346 17.03 -48.23 -19.17
C ALA A 346 17.94 -49.36 -18.71
N ILE A 347 17.46 -50.60 -18.79
CA ILE A 347 18.19 -51.80 -18.37
C ILE A 347 18.47 -52.63 -19.62
N SER A 348 19.74 -52.92 -19.86
CA SER A 348 20.20 -53.81 -20.91
C SER A 348 20.02 -55.28 -20.50
N GLY A 349 19.60 -56.11 -21.45
CA GLY A 349 19.37 -57.54 -21.23
C GLY A 349 17.91 -57.92 -20.92
N ILE A 350 16.96 -57.00 -21.06
CA ILE A 350 15.51 -57.28 -20.95
C ILE A 350 14.91 -57.69 -22.30
N ASP A 351 13.85 -58.47 -22.27
CA ASP A 351 13.12 -58.82 -23.49
C ASP A 351 12.23 -57.65 -23.94
N PRO A 352 11.97 -57.49 -25.26
CA PRO A 352 11.08 -56.43 -25.76
C PRO A 352 9.71 -56.48 -25.07
N ASN A 353 9.23 -55.35 -24.53
CA ASN A 353 7.95 -55.23 -23.80
C ASN A 353 7.86 -56.04 -22.49
N GLN A 354 8.99 -56.25 -21.80
CA GLN A 354 9.02 -56.79 -20.44
C GLN A 354 8.92 -55.67 -19.40
N GLU A 355 7.92 -55.74 -18.53
CA GLU A 355 7.74 -54.77 -17.45
C GLU A 355 8.77 -55.02 -16.34
N ILE A 356 9.39 -53.95 -15.84
CA ILE A 356 10.41 -53.97 -14.81
C ILE A 356 9.86 -53.36 -13.52
N ILE A 357 10.12 -54.02 -12.39
CA ILE A 357 9.89 -53.43 -11.06
C ILE A 357 11.17 -53.53 -10.24
N LEU A 358 11.66 -52.40 -9.74
CA LEU A 358 12.78 -52.37 -8.79
C LEU A 358 12.33 -52.93 -7.44
N ALA A 359 13.12 -53.83 -6.86
CA ALA A 359 12.78 -54.46 -5.59
C ALA A 359 12.92 -53.47 -4.42
N SER A 360 11.87 -53.34 -3.61
CA SER A 360 11.87 -52.45 -2.43
C SER A 360 12.80 -52.91 -1.31
N CYS A 361 13.28 -54.16 -1.34
CA CYS A 361 14.15 -54.69 -0.28
C CYS A 361 15.61 -54.23 -0.39
N CYS A 362 16.07 -53.87 -1.59
CA CYS A 362 17.45 -53.42 -1.82
C CYS A 362 17.55 -52.15 -2.66
N LEU A 363 16.43 -51.66 -3.22
CA LEU A 363 16.34 -50.41 -3.99
C LEU A 363 17.51 -50.26 -4.96
N PRO A 364 17.65 -51.17 -5.93
CA PRO A 364 18.85 -51.19 -6.77
C PRO A 364 18.95 -49.91 -7.60
N LEU A 365 20.13 -49.31 -7.59
CA LEU A 365 20.49 -48.07 -8.28
C LEU A 365 21.54 -48.35 -9.37
N PRO A 366 21.67 -47.47 -10.40
CA PRO A 366 22.66 -47.62 -11.47
C PRO A 366 24.10 -47.91 -11.04
N GLN A 367 24.50 -47.36 -9.89
CA GLN A 367 25.82 -47.50 -9.31
C GLN A 367 26.12 -48.87 -8.68
N ASP A 368 25.10 -49.69 -8.41
CA ASP A 368 25.29 -50.98 -7.75
C ASP A 368 25.97 -52.03 -8.66
N GLY A 369 26.31 -51.63 -9.89
CA GLY A 369 26.96 -52.48 -10.88
C GLY A 369 25.96 -53.44 -11.54
N GLU A 370 26.30 -54.71 -11.58
CA GLU A 370 25.42 -55.73 -12.15
C GLU A 370 24.17 -55.91 -11.28
N ILE A 371 23.01 -56.02 -11.92
CA ILE A 371 21.72 -56.24 -11.25
C ILE A 371 21.13 -57.58 -11.67
N ILE A 372 20.32 -58.17 -10.79
CA ILE A 372 19.71 -59.48 -11.00
C ILE A 372 18.21 -59.32 -11.16
N GLY A 373 17.70 -59.63 -12.35
CA GLY A 373 16.28 -59.77 -12.63
C GLY A 373 15.78 -61.15 -12.22
N VAL A 374 14.74 -61.19 -11.38
CA VAL A 374 14.08 -62.42 -10.94
C VAL A 374 12.75 -62.57 -11.66
N VAL A 375 12.57 -63.70 -12.36
CA VAL A 375 11.30 -64.06 -12.99
C VAL A 375 10.49 -64.89 -11.99
N SER A 376 9.25 -64.47 -11.70
CA SER A 376 8.37 -65.22 -10.80
C SER A 376 7.79 -66.44 -11.50
N GLU A 377 7.86 -67.62 -10.86
CA GLU A 377 7.31 -68.89 -11.37
C GLU A 377 5.81 -68.81 -11.72
N ARG A 378 5.06 -67.88 -11.10
CA ARG A 378 3.60 -67.77 -11.25
C ARG A 378 3.15 -66.72 -12.27
N ASN A 379 3.99 -65.77 -12.66
CA ASN A 379 3.67 -64.70 -13.61
C ASN A 379 4.95 -64.17 -14.27
N LEU A 380 5.05 -64.28 -15.60
CA LEU A 380 6.21 -63.92 -16.42
C LEU A 380 6.47 -62.40 -16.55
N LYS A 381 5.59 -61.55 -16.01
CA LYS A 381 5.70 -60.09 -16.02
C LYS A 381 5.10 -59.60 -14.69
N PRO A 382 5.82 -58.89 -13.81
CA PRO A 382 7.04 -58.10 -14.06
C PRO A 382 8.34 -58.79 -13.61
N LEU A 383 9.44 -58.44 -14.29
CA LEU A 383 10.80 -58.80 -13.89
C LEU A 383 11.19 -57.97 -12.66
N ARG A 384 11.38 -58.62 -11.51
CA ARG A 384 11.80 -57.92 -10.28
C ARG A 384 13.31 -57.80 -10.25
N VAL A 385 13.81 -56.57 -10.27
CA VAL A 385 15.24 -56.28 -10.31
C VAL A 385 15.77 -56.09 -8.90
N HIS A 386 16.84 -56.80 -8.56
CA HIS A 386 17.54 -56.77 -7.28
C HIS A 386 19.01 -56.38 -7.47
N ARG A 387 19.65 -55.93 -6.39
CA ARG A 387 21.11 -55.78 -6.32
C ARG A 387 21.78 -57.16 -6.28
N GLN A 388 22.95 -57.31 -6.88
CA GLN A 388 23.66 -58.60 -6.95
C GLN A 388 23.91 -59.24 -5.57
N ASP A 389 24.17 -58.44 -4.54
CA ASP A 389 24.45 -58.87 -3.17
C ASP A 389 23.18 -58.98 -2.27
N CYS A 390 21.98 -58.84 -2.85
CA CYS A 390 20.74 -58.80 -2.07
C CYS A 390 20.51 -60.12 -1.31
N LEU A 391 20.32 -60.05 0.01
CA LEU A 391 20.09 -61.22 0.88
C LEU A 391 18.88 -62.07 0.47
N ASN A 392 17.87 -61.45 -0.15
CA ASN A 392 16.67 -62.14 -0.62
C ASN A 392 16.89 -63.01 -1.86
N LEU A 393 18.03 -62.86 -2.55
CA LEU A 393 18.40 -63.70 -3.70
C LEU A 393 18.90 -65.09 -3.28
N LYS A 394 19.31 -65.29 -2.02
CA LYS A 394 19.90 -66.56 -1.54
C LYS A 394 18.96 -67.76 -1.70
N ASN A 395 17.64 -67.54 -1.63
CA ASN A 395 16.63 -68.59 -1.70
C ASN A 395 16.04 -68.77 -3.11
N ILE A 396 16.51 -68.02 -4.11
CA ILE A 396 16.03 -68.08 -5.48
C ILE A 396 16.98 -68.95 -6.30
N LYS A 397 16.45 -69.95 -6.98
CA LYS A 397 17.25 -70.84 -7.82
C LYS A 397 17.90 -70.06 -8.99
N PRO A 398 19.13 -70.41 -9.40
CA PRO A 398 19.84 -69.74 -10.50
C PRO A 398 19.07 -69.70 -11.82
N GLU A 399 18.25 -70.72 -12.09
CA GLU A 399 17.40 -70.81 -13.29
C GLU A 399 16.34 -69.71 -13.42
N HIS A 400 16.02 -69.02 -12.32
CA HIS A 400 15.05 -67.91 -12.27
C HIS A 400 15.73 -66.54 -12.16
N GLN A 401 17.06 -66.49 -12.28
CA GLN A 401 17.86 -65.27 -12.21
C GLN A 401 18.41 -64.91 -13.59
N LYS A 402 18.24 -63.66 -14.00
CA LYS A 402 18.80 -63.07 -15.23
C LYS A 402 19.74 -61.95 -14.83
N ILE A 403 21.01 -62.02 -15.23
CA ILE A 403 21.95 -60.92 -15.03
C ILE A 403 21.59 -59.81 -16.01
N LEU A 404 21.48 -58.59 -15.49
CA LEU A 404 21.09 -57.38 -16.18
C LEU A 404 22.13 -56.30 -15.90
N GLN A 405 22.16 -55.29 -16.77
CA GLN A 405 23.05 -54.15 -16.59
C GLN A 405 22.28 -52.85 -16.77
N TRP A 406 22.62 -51.87 -15.95
CA TRP A 406 22.11 -50.52 -16.13
C TRP A 406 22.65 -49.90 -17.43
N ASN A 407 21.77 -49.18 -18.12
CA ASN A 407 22.07 -48.39 -19.32
C ASN A 407 21.56 -46.95 -19.12
N CYS A 408 21.62 -46.47 -17.88
CA CYS A 408 21.29 -45.10 -17.51
C CYS A 408 22.21 -44.63 -16.39
N GLN A 409 22.58 -43.35 -16.42
CA GLN A 409 23.38 -42.70 -15.36
C GLN A 409 22.53 -42.14 -14.22
N PHE A 410 21.21 -42.06 -14.45
CA PHE A 410 20.24 -41.59 -13.48
C PHE A 410 19.04 -42.53 -13.45
N CYS A 411 18.40 -42.66 -12.30
CA CYS A 411 17.11 -43.32 -12.18
C CYS A 411 16.17 -42.51 -11.29
N THR A 412 14.89 -42.49 -11.66
CA THR A 412 13.84 -41.97 -10.79
C THR A 412 13.33 -43.10 -9.91
N ILE A 413 13.43 -42.95 -8.60
CA ILE A 413 12.85 -43.87 -7.62
C ILE A 413 11.64 -43.22 -6.95
N LYS A 414 10.60 -44.01 -6.70
CA LYS A 414 9.46 -43.60 -5.90
C LYS A 414 9.62 -44.08 -4.47
N ILE A 415 9.65 -43.16 -3.52
CA ILE A 415 9.74 -43.46 -2.09
C ILE A 415 8.40 -43.11 -1.45
N GLN A 416 7.68 -44.12 -0.96
CA GLN A 416 6.44 -43.93 -0.22
C GLN A 416 6.71 -44.00 1.28
N VAL A 417 6.34 -42.96 2.00
CA VAL A 417 6.57 -42.82 3.44
C VAL A 417 5.23 -42.65 4.15
N THR A 418 4.88 -43.60 5.02
CA THR A 418 3.67 -43.52 5.85
C THR A 418 4.04 -43.21 7.29
N MET A 419 3.47 -42.15 7.85
CA MET A 419 3.86 -41.66 9.17
C MET A 419 2.79 -40.86 9.89
N LYS A 420 2.93 -40.74 11.22
CA LYS A 420 2.08 -39.87 12.04
C LYS A 420 2.42 -38.40 11.75
N ASN A 421 1.42 -37.61 11.40
CA ASN A 421 1.59 -36.20 11.06
C ASN A 421 2.14 -35.41 12.28
N ARG A 422 3.24 -34.68 12.10
CA ARG A 422 3.83 -33.77 13.10
C ARG A 422 4.45 -32.55 12.43
N SER A 423 4.57 -31.45 13.17
CA SER A 423 5.25 -30.24 12.66
C SER A 423 6.70 -30.54 12.27
N GLY A 424 7.16 -29.98 11.15
CA GLY A 424 8.54 -30.12 10.67
C GLY A 424 8.88 -31.47 10.01
N ILE A 425 7.91 -32.35 9.78
CA ILE A 425 8.16 -33.72 9.31
C ILE A 425 8.82 -33.79 7.94
N LEU A 426 8.45 -32.90 7.00
CA LEU A 426 9.07 -32.83 5.68
C LEU A 426 10.57 -32.53 5.76
N MET A 427 10.97 -31.67 6.70
CA MET A 427 12.38 -31.36 6.94
C MET A 427 13.12 -32.59 7.47
N SER A 428 12.54 -33.29 8.46
CA SER A 428 13.13 -34.53 8.99
C SER A 428 13.30 -35.62 7.93
N ILE A 429 12.34 -35.75 7.00
CA ILE A 429 12.44 -36.70 5.90
C ILE A 429 13.53 -36.26 4.93
N TYR A 430 13.55 -34.97 4.57
CA TYR A 430 14.56 -34.43 3.68
C TYR A 430 15.97 -34.63 4.23
N ASP A 431 16.20 -34.31 5.51
CA ASP A 431 17.48 -34.53 6.19
C ASP A 431 17.88 -36.01 6.18
N LYS A 432 16.91 -36.92 6.38
CA LYS A 432 17.19 -38.36 6.34
C LYS A 432 17.47 -38.87 4.94
N LEU A 433 16.79 -38.34 3.92
CA LEU A 433 17.09 -38.63 2.51
C LEU A 433 18.48 -38.10 2.14
N THR A 434 18.88 -36.93 2.66
CA THR A 434 20.24 -36.40 2.49
C THR A 434 21.29 -37.23 3.20
N GLU A 435 20.98 -37.79 4.37
CA GLU A 435 21.86 -38.74 5.04
C GLU A 435 22.02 -40.04 4.23
N LEU A 436 20.93 -40.55 3.63
CA LEU A 436 20.91 -41.83 2.91
C LEU A 436 21.44 -41.78 1.48
N PHE A 437 21.24 -40.66 0.77
CA PHE A 437 21.59 -40.53 -0.65
C PHE A 437 22.68 -39.46 -0.89
N GLY A 438 23.21 -38.85 0.17
CA GLY A 438 24.21 -37.80 0.09
C GLY A 438 23.72 -36.58 -0.70
N ARG A 439 24.60 -36.01 -1.53
CA ARG A 439 24.30 -34.83 -2.38
C ARG A 439 23.80 -35.18 -3.78
N ASN A 440 23.61 -36.47 -4.06
CA ASN A 440 23.43 -37.00 -5.41
C ASN A 440 21.96 -37.36 -5.71
N PHE A 441 21.04 -36.82 -4.92
CA PHE A 441 19.60 -36.99 -5.11
C PHE A 441 18.88 -35.65 -5.27
N ASN A 442 17.86 -35.63 -6.13
CA ASN A 442 16.93 -34.50 -6.27
C ASN A 442 15.50 -34.96 -6.07
N VAL A 443 14.75 -34.28 -5.21
CA VAL A 443 13.30 -34.51 -5.06
C VAL A 443 12.58 -33.81 -6.21
N LEU A 444 12.04 -34.59 -7.15
CA LEU A 444 11.28 -34.14 -8.31
C LEU A 444 9.84 -33.79 -7.93
N LYS A 445 9.19 -34.64 -7.12
CA LYS A 445 7.78 -34.51 -6.74
C LYS A 445 7.56 -34.94 -5.30
N VAL A 446 6.65 -34.26 -4.61
CA VAL A 446 6.13 -34.68 -3.29
C VAL A 446 4.61 -34.64 -3.31
N ASP A 447 3.99 -35.80 -3.30
CA ASP A 447 2.53 -35.91 -3.17
C ASP A 447 2.16 -36.28 -1.73
N ALA A 448 1.21 -35.55 -1.16
CA ALA A 448 0.69 -35.83 0.18
C ALA A 448 -0.73 -36.39 0.08
N ALA A 449 -0.92 -37.63 0.52
CA ALA A 449 -2.20 -38.31 0.53
C ALA A 449 -2.59 -38.78 1.95
N GLY A 450 -3.85 -38.54 2.33
CA GLY A 450 -4.41 -38.99 3.61
C GLY A 450 -4.15 -38.04 4.79
N ARG A 451 -5.11 -37.99 5.73
CA ARG A 451 -5.04 -37.10 6.91
C ARG A 451 -4.41 -37.77 8.13
N ASN A 452 -4.44 -39.10 8.26
CA ASN A 452 -3.80 -39.83 9.35
C ASN A 452 -3.80 -41.36 9.12
N PRO A 453 -2.65 -42.05 9.03
CA PRO A 453 -1.29 -41.49 8.89
C PRO A 453 -1.15 -40.73 7.57
N ALA A 454 -0.31 -39.70 7.56
CA ALA A 454 0.06 -39.00 6.34
C ALA A 454 0.93 -39.92 5.49
N THR A 455 0.57 -40.07 4.22
CA THR A 455 1.39 -40.75 3.23
C THR A 455 2.02 -39.69 2.34
N LEU A 456 3.35 -39.73 2.22
CA LEU A 456 4.12 -38.87 1.35
C LEU A 456 4.79 -39.72 0.28
N GLU A 457 4.57 -39.41 -0.98
CA GLU A 457 5.27 -40.02 -2.11
C GLU A 457 6.32 -39.04 -2.63
N PHE A 458 7.57 -39.49 -2.67
CA PHE A 458 8.70 -38.73 -3.20
C PHE A 458 9.16 -39.36 -4.50
N ASP A 459 9.13 -38.60 -5.60
CA ASP A 459 9.85 -38.97 -6.82
C ASP A 459 11.27 -38.40 -6.70
N VAL A 460 12.28 -39.26 -6.66
CA VAL A 460 13.67 -38.88 -6.43
C VAL A 460 14.53 -39.28 -7.61
N LEU A 461 15.27 -38.33 -8.17
CA LEU A 461 16.30 -38.58 -9.19
C LEU A 461 17.64 -38.84 -8.50
N CYS A 462 18.18 -40.05 -8.64
CA CYS A 462 19.51 -40.41 -8.12
C CYS A 462 20.54 -40.47 -9.27
N SER A 463 21.76 -39.98 -9.04
CA SER A 463 22.89 -40.02 -10.00
C SER A 463 23.98 -40.99 -9.56
N GLU A 464 24.93 -41.31 -10.47
CA GLU A 464 26.19 -42.00 -10.11
C GLU A 464 26.87 -41.34 -8.90
N GLY A 465 27.22 -42.16 -7.89
CA GLY A 465 27.95 -41.75 -6.68
C GLY A 465 27.10 -41.53 -5.42
N CYS A 466 25.84 -41.94 -5.37
CA CYS A 466 25.05 -41.96 -4.12
C CYS A 466 25.53 -43.12 -3.21
N ASP A 467 26.63 -43.00 -2.46
CA ASP A 467 27.01 -44.08 -1.53
C ASP A 467 25.87 -44.36 -0.52
N LEU A 468 25.43 -45.63 -0.43
CA LEU A 468 24.39 -46.15 0.48
C LEU A 468 24.98 -46.64 1.81
#